data_AF-A0A1C4B530-F1
#
_entry.id   AF-A0A1C4B530-F1
#
_cell.length_a   1.000
_cell.length_b   1.000
_cell.length_c   1.000
_cell.angle_alpha   90.00
_cell.angle_beta   90.00
_cell.angle_gamma   90.00
#
_symmetry.space_group_name_H-M   'P 1'
#
loop_
_entity.id
_entity.type
_entity.pdbx_description
1 polymer ?
#
loop_
_entity_poly.entity_id
_entity_poly.type
_entity_poly.pdbx_seq_one_letter_code
_entity_poly.pdbx_strand_id
1 'polypeptide(L)' 'MTKSLIYYYKEEGINIPILTGSSSSFDFVLCKEETDKIIEMFPKAKNNLYVLIDGYEFKLD' A
#
# COMPACT_ATOMS: atom_id res chain seq x y z
N MET A 1 -18.82 4.62 -5.29
CA MET A 1 -18.36 3.21 -5.40
C MET A 1 -17.17 3.04 -4.48
N THR A 2 -17.21 2.05 -3.60
CA THR A 2 -16.06 1.67 -2.78
C THR A 2 -15.11 0.85 -3.63
N LYS A 3 -13.81 1.15 -3.63
CA LYS A 3 -12.82 0.29 -4.28
C LYS A 3 -12.00 -0.46 -3.24
N SER A 4 -11.61 -1.67 -3.61
CA SER A 4 -10.70 -2.50 -2.82
C SER A 4 -9.28 -1.99 -2.93
N LEU A 5 -8.55 -2.06 -1.83
CA LEU A 5 -7.19 -1.59 -1.71
C LEU A 5 -6.32 -2.58 -0.92
N ILE A 6 -5.11 -2.80 -1.41
CA ILE A 6 -4.14 -3.74 -0.83
C ILE A 6 -2.78 -3.05 -0.80
N TYR A 7 -2.23 -2.86 0.39
CA TYR A 7 -0.83 -2.47 0.58
C TYR A 7 0.04 -3.72 0.65
N TYR A 8 1.17 -3.71 -0.06
CA TYR A 8 2.12 -4.82 -0.07
C TYR A 8 3.53 -4.35 -0.40
N TYR A 9 4.51 -5.20 -0.12
CA TYR A 9 5.90 -5.03 -0.58
C TYR A 9 6.35 -6.25 -1.36
N LYS A 10 7.44 -6.13 -2.13
CA LYS A 10 7.98 -7.20 -2.97
C LYS A 10 9.26 -7.77 -2.37
N GLU A 11 9.24 -8.98 -1.85
CA GLU A 11 10.44 -9.66 -1.32
C GLU A 11 10.76 -10.87 -2.18
N GLU A 12 11.96 -10.92 -2.77
CA GLU A 12 12.44 -12.04 -3.59
C GLU A 12 11.50 -12.44 -4.75
N GLY A 13 10.80 -11.46 -5.33
CA GLY A 13 9.82 -11.69 -6.41
C GLY A 13 8.43 -12.12 -5.93
N ILE A 14 8.20 -12.16 -4.61
CA ILE A 14 6.92 -12.49 -3.98
C ILE A 14 6.26 -11.21 -3.49
N ASN A 15 4.96 -11.05 -3.77
CA ASN A 15 4.15 -9.96 -3.23
C ASN A 15 3.68 -10.32 -1.81
N ILE A 16 4.17 -9.59 -0.80
CA ILE A 16 3.81 -9.81 0.61
C ILE A 16 2.76 -8.77 1.04
N PRO A 17 1.50 -9.17 1.27
CA PRO A 17 0.46 -8.24 1.69
C PRO A 17 0.72 -7.74 3.11
N ILE A 18 0.52 -6.45 3.32
CA ILE A 18 0.62 -5.76 4.61
C ILE A 18 -0.77 -5.53 5.17
N LEU A 19 -1.62 -4.83 4.40
CA LEU A 19 -2.93 -4.38 4.84
C LEU A 19 -3.91 -4.42 3.67
N THR A 20 -5.13 -4.85 3.96
CA THR A 20 -6.23 -4.85 2.98
C THR A 20 -7.35 -3.98 3.51
N GLY A 21 -8.07 -3.34 2.61
CA GLY A 21 -9.20 -2.50 2.98
C GLY A 21 -10.03 -2.15 1.77
N SER A 22 -10.99 -1.26 2.01
CA SER A 22 -11.87 -0.75 0.98
C SER A 22 -12.18 0.70 1.29
N SER A 23 -12.04 1.59 0.32
CA SER A 23 -12.34 3.01 0.51
C SER A 23 -13.11 3.59 -0.66
N SER A 24 -13.99 4.54 -0.35
CA SER A 24 -14.65 5.41 -1.32
C SER A 24 -13.82 6.66 -1.65
N SER A 25 -12.79 6.96 -0.86
CA SER A 25 -11.91 8.13 -1.00
C SER A 25 -10.42 7.72 -0.89
N PHE A 26 -9.60 8.11 -1.86
CA PHE A 26 -8.18 7.73 -1.93
C PHE A 26 -7.23 8.81 -1.39
N ASP A 27 -7.73 9.98 -1.01
CA ASP A 27 -6.92 11.07 -0.46
C ASP A 27 -6.12 10.64 0.78
N PHE A 28 -6.71 9.79 1.62
CA PHE A 28 -6.04 9.25 2.81
C PHE A 28 -5.06 8.11 2.47
N VAL A 29 -5.38 7.31 1.43
CA VAL A 29 -4.62 6.12 1.01
C VAL A 29 -3.25 6.51 0.45
N LEU A 30 -3.17 7.70 -0.16
CA LEU A 30 -1.99 8.26 -0.80
C LEU A 30 -1.31 9.33 0.07
N CYS A 31 -1.74 9.52 1.32
CA CYS A 31 -1.13 10.50 2.20
C CYS A 31 0.24 10.01 2.69
N LYS A 32 1.23 10.91 2.71
CA LYS A 32 2.59 10.60 3.13
C LYS A 32 2.65 10.13 4.59
N GLU A 33 1.85 10.71 5.49
CA GLU A 33 1.80 10.28 6.89
C GLU A 33 1.38 8.81 7.05
N GLU A 34 0.40 8.34 6.27
CA GLU A 34 -0.03 6.94 6.34
C GLU A 34 1.03 6.01 5.74
N THR A 35 1.69 6.44 4.68
CA THR A 35 2.82 5.72 4.08
C THR A 35 3.98 5.59 5.08
N ASP A 36 4.35 6.67 5.76
CA ASP A 36 5.40 6.69 6.77
C ASP A 36 5.06 5.75 7.94
N LYS A 37 3.81 5.77 8.44
CA LYS A 37 3.36 4.83 9.48
C LYS A 37 3.47 3.37 9.04
N ILE A 38 3.09 3.06 7.80
CA ILE A 38 3.21 1.70 7.25
C ILE A 38 4.69 1.29 7.19
N ILE A 39 5.59 2.19 6.79
CA ILE A 39 7.03 1.93 6.74
C ILE A 39 7.61 1.76 8.16
N GLU A 40 7.16 2.54 9.15
CA GLU A 40 7.55 2.37 10.55
C GLU A 40 7.13 1.00 11.10
N MET A 41 5.92 0.54 10.77
CA MET A 41 5.42 -0.78 11.17
C MET A 41 6.08 -1.93 10.39
N PHE A 42 6.41 -1.70 9.12
CA PHE A 42 6.98 -2.68 8.20
C PHE A 42 8.22 -2.11 7.51
N PRO A 43 9.40 -2.10 8.18
CA PRO A 43 10.61 -1.48 7.65
C PRO A 43 11.08 -2.06 6.32
N LYS A 44 10.75 -3.33 6.05
CA LYS A 44 11.01 -4.03 4.78
C LYS A 44 10.28 -3.43 3.58
N ALA A 45 9.21 -2.65 3.82
CA ALA A 45 8.46 -1.98 2.77
C ALA A 45 9.11 -0.66 2.31
N LYS A 46 10.15 -0.17 2.99
CA LYS A 46 10.85 1.06 2.61
C LYS A 46 11.50 0.95 1.22
N ASN A 47 11.28 1.96 0.37
CA ASN A 47 11.60 2.02 -1.07
C ASN A 47 10.95 0.93 -1.93
N ASN A 48 9.98 0.21 -1.37
CA ASN A 48 9.43 -1.00 -1.93
C ASN A 48 7.95 -1.19 -1.56
N LEU A 49 7.24 -0.08 -1.28
CA LEU A 49 5.83 -0.12 -0.89
C LEU A 49 4.94 0.13 -2.11
N TYR A 50 3.96 -0.76 -2.28
CA TYR A 50 2.99 -0.71 -3.35
C TYR A 50 1.57 -0.70 -2.78
N VAL A 51 0.67 -0.08 -3.53
CA VAL A 51 -0.77 -0.19 -3.32
C VAL A 51 -1.44 -0.68 -4.59
N LEU A 52 -2.28 -1.70 -4.46
CA LEU A 52 -3.17 -2.17 -5.53
C LEU A 52 -4.56 -1.61 -5.27
N ILE A 53 -5.09 -0.81 -6.19
CA ILE A 53 -6.43 -0.22 -6.11
C ILE A 53 -7.24 -0.71 -7.30
N ASP A 54 -8.25 -1.55 -7.05
CA ASP A 54 -9.15 -2.06 -8.10
C ASP A 54 -8.42 -2.70 -9.31
N GLY A 55 -7.32 -3.39 -9.03
CA GLY A 55 -6.46 -4.02 -10.05
C GLY A 55 -5.35 -3.12 -10.62
N TYR A 56 -5.28 -1.84 -10.25
CA TYR A 56 -4.21 -0.93 -10.66
C TYR A 56 -3.12 -0.85 -9.58
N GLU A 57 -1.87 -1.15 -9.94
CA GLU A 57 -0.70 -1.08 -9.05
C GLU A 57 -0.08 0.32 -9.10
N PHE A 58 0.21 0.88 -7.92
CA PHE A 58 0.95 2.13 -7.75
C PHE A 58 2.08 1.93 -6.75
N LYS A 59 3.26 2.48 -7.04
CA LYS A 59 4.38 2.53 -6.10
C LYS A 59 4.27 3.80 -5.25
N LEU A 60 4.33 3.66 -3.93
CA LEU A 60 4.18 4.76 -2.97
C LEU A 60 5.52 5.31 -2.46
N ASP A 61 6.52 4.42 -2.32
CA ASP A 61 7.89 4.72 -1.89
C ASP A 61 8.88 3.83 -2.65
#